data_AF-A0A9Q0M283-F1
#
_entry.id   AF-A0A9Q0M283-F1
#
_cell.length_a   1.000
_cell.length_b   1.000
_cell.length_c   1.000
_cell.angle_alpha   90.00
_cell.angle_beta   90.00
_cell.angle_gamma   90.00
#
_symmetry.space_group_name_H-M   'P 1'
#
loop_
_entity.id
_entity.type
_entity.pdbx_description
1 polymer ?
#
loop_
_entity_poly.entity_id
_entity_poly.type
_entity_poly.pdbx_seq_one_letter_code
_entity_poly.pdbx_strand_id
1 'polypeptide(L)'
;MLWDATIITVHDKQRPVQIYVKISIANNSTMSLLNQFLKKKIGFHLRFSSFIHIFLIIFCEIQDRILDVKYTDIDYVIFTDGARFTLDGGSPFDRETYRYTPLLAWIMTPNIIAFPQFGKILFSALDILTGWMLYRMLPSSVDRKLFSLIWLYNPLTLIISTRGSSESIICSLVILALYLFSKKQYLIAGLVYGFVIHFKIYPVIYAPSLYLVISNKKHWRNLLPTKSKLVFFISTAVGFLIPTLLSFYLYGQIYIDEAWLYHFYKLKSVLSSNSFSVCFCPTICVDTRQRFLLLVR
;
A
#
# COMPACT_ATOMS: atom_id res chain seq x y z
N MET A 1 6.69 -30.89 4.10
CA MET A 1 7.10 -29.91 5.13
C MET A 1 5.88 -29.08 5.46
N LEU A 2 4.98 -29.62 6.29
CA LEU A 2 3.69 -29.01 6.62
C LEU A 2 3.90 -28.01 7.76
N TRP A 3 3.48 -26.77 7.54
CA TRP A 3 3.55 -25.69 8.51
C TRP A 3 2.22 -25.66 9.27
N ASP A 4 2.19 -26.15 10.50
CA ASP A 4 1.04 -25.96 11.40
C ASP A 4 1.26 -24.72 12.25
N ALA A 5 0.70 -23.59 11.82
CA ALA A 5 0.60 -22.38 12.61
C ALA A 5 -0.77 -22.36 13.30
N THR A 6 -0.84 -22.78 14.56
CA THR A 6 -2.07 -22.66 15.36
C THR A 6 -2.05 -21.33 16.09
N ILE A 7 -2.95 -20.42 15.70
CA ILE A 7 -3.20 -19.17 16.45
C ILE A 7 -4.04 -19.56 17.67
N ILE A 8 -3.44 -19.50 18.86
CA ILE A 8 -4.16 -19.73 20.12
C ILE A 8 -4.54 -18.37 20.69
N THR A 9 -5.83 -18.03 20.62
CA THR A 9 -6.40 -16.90 21.34
C THR A 9 -6.82 -17.36 22.73
N VAL A 10 -6.07 -16.95 23.75
CA VAL A 10 -6.49 -17.15 25.15
C VAL A 10 -7.36 -15.97 25.56
N HIS A 11 -8.65 -16.22 25.77
CA HIS A 11 -9.59 -15.25 26.32
C HIS A 11 -9.49 -15.29 27.85
N ASP A 12 -8.78 -14.32 28.44
CA ASP A 12 -8.82 -14.06 29.88
C ASP A 12 -9.62 -12.77 30.11
N LYS A 13 -10.66 -12.82 30.96
CA LYS A 13 -11.62 -11.72 31.18
C LYS A 13 -10.99 -10.49 31.85
N GLN A 14 -9.73 -10.57 32.31
CA GLN A 14 -9.08 -9.51 33.09
C GLN A 14 -7.74 -9.01 32.50
N ARG A 15 -7.30 -9.49 31.34
CA ARG A 15 -6.02 -9.10 30.71
C ARG A 15 -6.19 -8.84 29.21
N PRO A 16 -5.34 -7.98 28.58
CA PRO A 16 -5.37 -7.82 27.12
C PRO A 16 -5.10 -9.16 26.43
N VAL A 17 -5.79 -9.41 25.31
CA VAL A 17 -5.67 -10.63 24.50
C VAL A 17 -4.20 -10.85 24.13
N GLN A 18 -3.60 -11.90 24.67
CA GLN A 18 -2.26 -12.33 24.29
C GLN A 18 -2.40 -13.33 23.14
N ILE A 19 -1.94 -12.92 21.95
CA ILE A 19 -1.88 -13.79 20.79
C ILE A 19 -0.56 -14.58 20.88
N TYR A 20 -0.66 -15.88 21.15
CA TYR A 20 0.47 -16.78 21.08
C TYR A 20 0.44 -17.49 19.72
N VAL A 21 1.44 -17.24 18.89
CA VAL A 21 1.69 -18.07 17.70
C VAL A 21 2.54 -19.25 18.14
N LYS A 22 1.93 -20.42 18.32
CA LYS A 22 2.66 -21.64 18.65
C LYS A 22 3.13 -22.27 17.34
N ILE A 23 4.38 -21.99 16.95
CA ILE A 23 5.01 -22.60 15.79
C ILE A 23 5.67 -23.91 16.26
N SER A 24 5.06 -25.05 15.97
CA SER A 24 5.65 -26.36 16.29
C SER A 24 6.61 -26.77 15.16
N ILE A 25 7.91 -26.52 15.33
CA ILE A 25 8.96 -27.01 14.41
C ILE A 25 9.81 -28.04 15.15
N ALA A 26 10.03 -29.19 14.52
CA ALA A 26 10.62 -30.40 15.09
C ALA A 26 12.13 -30.33 15.46
N ASN A 27 12.78 -29.16 15.49
CA ASN A 27 14.23 -29.06 15.77
C ASN A 27 14.57 -27.99 16.83
N ASN A 28 15.00 -28.43 18.02
CA ASN A 28 15.39 -27.59 19.16
C ASN A 28 16.49 -26.56 18.83
N SER A 29 17.42 -26.87 17.92
CA SER A 29 18.50 -25.97 17.48
C SER A 29 18.01 -24.84 16.57
N THR A 30 17.08 -25.13 15.66
CA THR A 30 16.48 -24.10 14.79
C THR A 30 15.64 -23.11 15.59
N MET A 31 14.93 -23.61 16.62
CA MET A 31 14.17 -22.78 17.55
C MET A 31 15.07 -21.90 18.41
N SER A 32 16.24 -22.38 18.83
CA SER A 32 17.18 -21.56 19.60
C SER A 32 17.76 -20.42 18.76
N LEU A 33 18.12 -20.68 17.50
CA LEU A 33 18.59 -19.66 16.55
C LEU A 33 17.51 -18.63 16.21
N LEU A 34 16.29 -19.09 15.90
CA LEU A 34 15.16 -18.20 15.61
C LEU A 34 14.86 -17.30 16.81
N ASN A 35 14.85 -17.85 18.03
CA ASN A 35 14.64 -17.07 19.24
C ASN A 35 15.77 -16.06 19.49
N GLN A 36 17.03 -16.42 19.21
CA GLN A 36 18.15 -15.47 19.29
C GLN A 36 18.00 -14.34 18.26
N PHE A 37 17.56 -14.65 17.04
CA PHE A 37 17.30 -13.67 15.99
C PHE A 37 16.15 -12.74 16.40
N LEU A 38 15.01 -13.29 16.81
CA LEU A 38 13.84 -12.54 17.25
C LEU A 38 14.10 -11.70 18.51
N LYS A 39 15.16 -11.97 19.29
CA LYS A 39 15.55 -11.13 20.44
C LYS A 39 16.36 -9.89 20.06
N LYS A 40 16.92 -9.80 18.85
CA LYS A 40 17.72 -8.63 18.41
C LYS A 40 16.92 -7.32 18.42
N LYS A 41 17.58 -6.17 18.59
CA LYS A 41 16.89 -4.86 18.61
C LYS A 41 16.20 -4.59 17.27
N ILE A 42 15.11 -3.79 17.26
CA ILE A 42 14.38 -3.46 16.03
C ILE A 42 15.29 -2.84 14.95
N GLY A 43 16.28 -2.02 15.35
CA GLY A 43 17.24 -1.43 14.43
C GLY A 43 18.09 -2.45 13.66
N PHE A 44 18.34 -3.63 14.23
CA PHE A 44 18.99 -4.74 13.50
C PHE A 44 18.06 -5.28 12.41
N HIS A 45 16.79 -5.53 12.74
CA HIS A 45 15.81 -6.05 11.79
C HIS A 45 15.53 -5.08 10.64
N LEU A 46 15.53 -3.78 10.89
CA LEU A 46 15.39 -2.76 9.84
C LEU A 46 16.56 -2.83 8.84
N ARG A 47 17.81 -2.86 9.33
CA ARG A 47 18.99 -2.99 8.46
C ARG A 47 19.00 -4.30 7.69
N PHE A 48 18.62 -5.40 8.35
CA PHE A 48 18.53 -6.70 7.71
C PHE A 48 17.44 -6.73 6.63
N SER A 49 16.27 -6.12 6.89
CA SER A 49 15.22 -5.97 5.89
C SER A 49 15.68 -5.07 4.73
N SER A 50 16.40 -3.97 4.98
CA SER A 50 17.02 -3.17 3.90
C SER A 50 17.96 -4.00 3.03
N PHE A 51 18.79 -4.84 3.63
CA PHE A 51 19.66 -5.75 2.88
C PHE A 51 18.87 -6.73 2.01
N ILE A 52 17.80 -7.33 2.54
CA ILE A 52 16.91 -8.21 1.77
C ILE A 52 16.29 -7.46 0.58
N HIS A 53 15.78 -6.24 0.78
CA HIS A 53 15.21 -5.45 -0.30
C HIS A 53 16.23 -5.14 -1.39
N ILE A 54 17.44 -4.70 -1.03
CA ILE A 54 18.51 -4.43 -2.01
C ILE A 54 18.86 -5.71 -2.78
N PHE A 55 19.02 -6.83 -2.07
CA PHE A 55 19.28 -8.13 -2.69
C PHE A 55 18.18 -8.51 -3.69
N LEU A 56 16.90 -8.35 -3.33
CA LEU A 56 15.77 -8.65 -4.20
C LEU A 56 15.67 -7.69 -5.39
N ILE A 57 16.04 -6.42 -5.25
CA ILE A 57 16.11 -5.48 -6.38
C ILE A 57 17.20 -5.89 -7.37
N ILE A 58 18.38 -6.31 -6.87
CA ILE A 58 19.46 -6.84 -7.73
C ILE A 58 19.01 -8.14 -8.42
N PHE A 59 18.37 -9.04 -7.67
CA PHE A 59 17.82 -10.28 -8.20
C PHE A 59 16.77 -10.01 -9.29
N CYS A 60 15.89 -9.02 -9.08
CA CYS A 60 14.92 -8.56 -10.06
C CYS A 60 15.59 -8.15 -11.38
N GLU A 61 16.67 -7.38 -11.32
CA GLU A 61 17.40 -6.95 -12.53
C GLU A 61 18.03 -8.14 -13.27
N ILE A 62 18.59 -9.10 -12.54
CA ILE A 62 19.17 -10.32 -13.12
C ILE A 62 18.07 -11.15 -13.79
N GLN A 63 16.96 -11.38 -13.08
CA GLN A 63 15.82 -12.13 -13.59
C GLN A 63 15.24 -11.48 -14.84
N ASP A 64 15.04 -10.16 -14.84
CA ASP A 64 14.46 -9.44 -15.97
C ASP A 64 15.32 -9.49 -17.24
N ARG A 65 16.63 -9.73 -17.10
CA ARG A 65 17.54 -9.89 -18.24
C ARG A 65 17.60 -11.32 -18.78
N ILE A 66 17.46 -12.32 -17.89
CA ILE A 66 17.64 -13.74 -18.25
C ILE A 66 16.32 -14.40 -18.64
N LEU A 67 15.23 -14.08 -17.94
CA LEU A 67 13.95 -14.74 -18.11
C LEU A 67 12.97 -13.89 -18.92
N ASP A 68 12.11 -14.55 -19.68
CA ASP A 68 10.99 -13.90 -20.38
C ASP A 68 9.96 -13.36 -19.40
N VAL A 69 9.68 -14.13 -18.33
CA VAL A 69 8.78 -13.71 -17.26
C VAL A 69 9.47 -12.70 -16.36
N LYS A 70 9.07 -11.43 -16.53
CA LYS A 70 9.63 -10.30 -15.78
C LYS A 70 9.20 -10.33 -14.32
N TYR A 71 10.16 -10.08 -13.44
CA TYR A 71 9.95 -9.75 -12.05
C TYR A 71 9.39 -8.34 -11.91
N THR A 72 9.90 -7.36 -12.67
CA THR A 72 9.39 -5.97 -12.60
C THR A 72 7.89 -5.91 -12.87
N ASP A 73 7.19 -5.09 -12.08
CA ASP A 73 5.77 -4.84 -12.31
C ASP A 73 5.55 -4.03 -13.59
N ILE A 74 4.49 -4.34 -14.33
CA ILE A 74 4.15 -3.62 -15.58
C ILE A 74 3.88 -2.14 -15.26
N ASP A 75 3.25 -1.90 -14.11
CA ASP A 75 2.95 -0.54 -13.64
C ASP A 75 4.23 0.30 -13.44
N TYR A 76 5.35 -0.31 -13.04
CA TYR A 76 6.63 0.40 -12.88
C TYR A 76 7.12 1.00 -14.20
N VAL A 77 6.92 0.28 -15.31
CA VAL A 77 7.25 0.76 -16.65
C VAL A 77 6.33 1.90 -17.04
N ILE A 78 5.02 1.80 -16.75
CA ILE A 78 4.05 2.86 -17.01
C ILE A 78 4.39 4.14 -16.24
N PHE A 79 4.78 4.04 -14.96
CA PHE A 79 5.22 5.21 -14.18
C PHE A 79 6.46 5.87 -14.77
N THR A 80 7.42 5.05 -15.21
CA THR A 80 8.69 5.50 -15.78
C THR A 80 8.48 6.17 -17.13
N ASP A 81 7.59 5.63 -17.97
CA ASP A 81 7.21 6.26 -19.24
C ASP A 81 6.49 7.59 -19.00
N GLY A 82 5.52 7.65 -18.07
CA GLY A 82 4.85 8.89 -17.71
C GLY A 82 5.82 9.96 -17.17
N ALA A 83 6.83 9.54 -16.40
CA ALA A 83 7.90 10.41 -15.94
C ALA A 83 8.77 10.94 -17.09
N ARG A 84 9.05 10.12 -18.12
CA ARG A 84 9.76 10.54 -19.34
C ARG A 84 8.97 11.61 -20.10
N PHE A 85 7.69 11.37 -20.38
CA PHE A 85 6.84 12.36 -21.06
C PHE A 85 6.78 13.69 -20.31
N THR A 86 6.72 13.64 -18.98
CA THR A 86 6.71 14.82 -18.14
C THR A 86 8.02 15.63 -18.25
N LEU A 87 9.18 14.94 -18.34
CA LEU A 87 10.48 15.59 -18.53
C LEU A 87 10.67 16.17 -19.94
N ASP A 88 10.07 15.54 -20.95
CA ASP A 88 10.09 16.01 -22.33
C ASP A 88 9.16 17.23 -22.57
N GLY A 89 8.49 17.72 -21.51
CA GLY A 89 7.57 18.86 -21.55
C GLY A 89 6.14 18.49 -21.96
N GLY A 90 5.85 17.20 -22.12
CA GLY A 90 4.53 16.65 -22.40
C GLY A 90 3.74 16.31 -21.13
N SER A 91 2.68 15.54 -21.32
CA SER A 91 1.81 15.05 -20.24
C SER A 91 2.14 13.60 -19.87
N PRO A 92 2.10 13.20 -18.58
CA PRO A 92 2.19 11.77 -18.25
C PRO A 92 1.06 10.94 -18.88
N PHE A 93 -0.06 11.56 -19.26
CA PHE A 93 -1.19 10.91 -19.94
C PHE A 93 -0.96 10.69 -21.45
N ASP A 94 0.12 11.21 -22.03
CA ASP A 94 0.52 10.88 -23.41
C ASP A 94 0.88 9.39 -23.54
N ARG A 95 1.16 8.74 -22.40
CA ARG A 95 1.17 7.28 -22.29
C ARG A 95 -0.25 6.75 -22.15
N GLU A 96 -0.74 6.05 -23.19
CA GLU A 96 -2.12 5.51 -23.27
C GLU A 96 -2.61 4.70 -22.06
N THR A 97 -1.72 4.05 -21.30
CA THR A 97 -2.08 3.21 -20.16
C THR A 97 -1.84 3.88 -18.81
N TYR A 98 -1.48 5.17 -18.78
CA TYR A 98 -1.22 5.91 -17.56
C TYR A 98 -2.51 6.35 -16.87
N ARG A 99 -2.82 5.72 -15.74
CA ARG A 99 -4.09 5.92 -14.99
C ARG A 99 -3.88 6.35 -13.55
N TYR A 100 -2.73 6.98 -13.29
CA TYR A 100 -2.28 7.32 -11.94
C TYR A 100 -2.31 8.84 -11.73
N THR A 101 -2.14 9.28 -10.48
CA THR A 101 -1.96 10.71 -10.22
C THR A 101 -0.69 11.21 -10.93
N PRO A 102 -0.73 12.36 -11.62
CA PRO A 102 0.47 12.94 -12.25
C PRO A 102 1.63 13.14 -11.28
N LEU A 103 1.32 13.34 -10.00
CA LEU A 103 2.31 13.46 -8.94
C LEU A 103 3.22 12.23 -8.85
N LEU A 104 2.69 11.04 -9.14
CA LEU A 104 3.49 9.82 -9.18
C LEU A 104 4.51 9.86 -10.33
N ALA A 105 4.13 10.36 -11.52
CA ALA A 105 5.08 10.56 -12.61
C ALA A 105 6.18 11.56 -12.22
N TRP A 106 5.82 12.66 -11.56
CA TRP A 106 6.80 13.64 -11.06
C TRP A 106 7.78 13.03 -10.05
N ILE A 107 7.28 12.27 -9.07
CA ILE A 107 8.11 11.52 -8.11
C ILE A 107 9.04 10.54 -8.83
N MET A 108 8.62 10.04 -10.00
CA MET A 108 9.33 9.04 -10.77
C MET A 108 10.34 9.61 -11.77
N THR A 109 10.43 10.93 -11.93
CA THR A 109 11.43 11.58 -12.78
C THR A 109 12.88 11.16 -12.50
N PRO A 110 13.31 10.88 -11.25
CA PRO A 110 14.66 10.39 -10.99
C PRO A 110 14.99 9.03 -11.60
N ASN A 111 13.99 8.23 -12.01
CA ASN A 111 14.25 7.01 -12.80
C ASN A 111 14.95 7.32 -14.13
N ILE A 112 14.65 8.48 -14.73
CA ILE A 112 15.19 8.89 -16.03
C ILE A 112 16.49 9.66 -15.84
N ILE A 113 16.53 10.62 -14.90
CA ILE A 113 17.69 11.52 -14.74
C ILE A 113 18.84 10.93 -13.91
N ALA A 114 18.56 9.98 -13.01
CA ALA A 114 19.56 9.42 -12.11
C ALA A 114 19.87 7.95 -12.45
N PHE A 115 18.91 7.05 -12.24
CA PHE A 115 19.05 5.63 -12.57
C PHE A 115 17.70 4.90 -12.57
N PRO A 116 17.49 3.87 -13.43
CA PRO A 116 16.17 3.26 -13.65
C PRO A 116 15.53 2.60 -12.42
N GLN A 117 16.32 2.21 -11.43
CA GLN A 117 15.88 1.49 -10.23
C GLN A 117 15.48 2.42 -9.08
N PHE A 118 15.51 3.74 -9.25
CA PHE A 118 15.24 4.70 -8.17
C PHE A 118 13.87 4.46 -7.51
N GLY A 119 12.81 4.25 -8.27
CA GLY A 119 11.48 3.99 -7.71
C GLY A 119 11.40 2.71 -6.88
N LYS A 120 12.06 1.63 -7.32
CA LYS A 120 12.14 0.38 -6.54
C LYS A 120 12.80 0.62 -5.18
N ILE A 121 13.86 1.44 -5.15
CA ILE A 121 14.53 1.82 -3.90
C ILE A 121 13.60 2.68 -3.04
N LEU A 122 12.92 3.67 -3.63
CA LEU A 122 11.97 4.54 -2.92
C LEU A 122 10.83 3.72 -2.30
N PHE A 123 10.20 2.83 -3.06
CA PHE A 123 9.08 2.01 -2.59
C PHE A 123 9.52 1.01 -1.52
N SER A 124 10.71 0.43 -1.66
CA SER A 124 11.30 -0.43 -0.63
C SER A 124 11.63 0.34 0.66
N ALA A 125 12.14 1.56 0.54
CA ALA A 125 12.41 2.43 1.70
C ALA A 125 11.11 2.79 2.44
N LEU A 126 10.03 3.07 1.70
CA LEU A 126 8.71 3.36 2.28
C LEU A 126 8.07 2.11 2.92
N ASP A 127 8.28 0.92 2.37
CA ASP A 127 7.83 -0.33 2.99
C ASP A 127 8.54 -0.57 4.35
N ILE A 128 9.86 -0.39 4.39
CA ILE A 128 10.65 -0.50 5.64
C ILE A 128 10.22 0.58 6.65
N LEU A 129 9.97 1.81 6.17
CA LEU A 129 9.44 2.90 7.00
C LEU A 129 8.09 2.51 7.60
N THR A 130 7.21 1.88 6.83
CA THR A 130 5.91 1.38 7.30
C THR A 130 6.10 0.40 8.45
N GLY A 131 7.02 -0.56 8.32
CA GLY A 131 7.37 -1.50 9.39
C GLY A 131 7.87 -0.80 10.67
N TRP A 132 8.70 0.23 10.55
CA TRP A 132 9.16 1.03 11.69
C TRP A 132 8.03 1.86 12.32
N MET A 133 7.15 2.45 11.52
CA MET A 133 6.03 3.25 11.99
C MET A 133 5.01 2.39 12.75
N LEU A 134 4.74 1.17 12.28
CA LEU A 134 3.93 0.19 13.00
C LEU A 134 4.49 -0.08 14.41
N TYR A 135 5.81 -0.29 14.52
CA TYR A 135 6.47 -0.49 15.82
C TYR A 135 6.30 0.72 16.75
N ARG A 136 6.32 1.95 16.21
CA ARG A 136 6.17 3.20 16.98
C ARG A 136 4.72 3.53 17.33
N MET A 137 3.76 3.12 16.50
CA MET A 137 2.35 3.43 16.65
C MET A 137 1.67 2.53 17.69
N LEU A 138 1.99 1.24 17.69
CA LEU A 138 1.31 0.27 18.54
C LEU A 138 1.58 0.55 20.04
N PRO A 139 0.60 0.29 20.93
CA PRO A 139 0.76 0.45 22.37
C PRO A 139 1.64 -0.66 22.97
N SER A 140 2.23 -0.41 24.14
CA SER A 140 3.07 -1.40 24.84
C SER A 140 2.30 -2.65 25.31
N SER A 141 0.96 -2.62 25.27
CA SER A 141 0.10 -3.76 25.65
C SER A 141 0.09 -4.89 24.62
N VAL A 142 0.50 -4.62 23.38
CA VAL A 142 0.65 -5.62 22.32
C VAL A 142 2.11 -5.83 22.00
N ASP A 143 2.45 -6.98 21.42
CA ASP A 143 3.83 -7.22 20.96
C ASP A 143 4.11 -6.45 19.66
N ARG A 144 4.41 -5.16 19.82
CA ARG A 144 4.72 -4.22 18.73
C ARG A 144 5.84 -4.71 17.84
N LYS A 145 6.79 -5.44 18.41
CA LYS A 145 7.93 -5.97 17.69
C LYS A 145 7.46 -7.08 16.76
N LEU A 146 6.69 -8.03 17.27
CA LEU A 146 6.15 -9.12 16.46
C LEU A 146 5.39 -8.59 15.23
N PHE A 147 4.48 -7.63 15.40
CA PHE A 147 3.73 -7.06 14.26
C PHE A 147 4.64 -6.34 13.25
N SER A 148 5.65 -5.62 13.72
CA SER A 148 6.64 -4.98 12.85
C SER A 148 7.47 -6.02 12.08
N LEU A 149 7.87 -7.12 12.72
CA LEU A 149 8.63 -8.21 12.07
C LEU A 149 7.75 -8.96 11.06
N ILE A 150 6.47 -9.18 11.37
CA ILE A 150 5.51 -9.77 10.43
C ILE A 150 5.45 -8.91 9.17
N TRP A 151 5.40 -7.58 9.28
CA TRP A 151 5.44 -6.70 8.11
C TRP A 151 6.77 -6.77 7.35
N LEU A 152 7.90 -6.57 8.06
CA LEU A 152 9.24 -6.45 7.45
C LEU A 152 9.72 -7.73 6.75
N TYR A 153 9.19 -8.89 7.15
CA TYR A 153 9.56 -10.20 6.59
C TYR A 153 8.39 -10.90 5.90
N ASN A 154 7.29 -10.20 5.65
CA ASN A 154 6.21 -10.76 4.85
C ASN A 154 6.69 -10.89 3.38
N PRO A 155 6.73 -12.10 2.80
CA PRO A 155 7.19 -12.28 1.42
C PRO A 155 6.34 -11.48 0.43
N LEU A 156 5.05 -11.26 0.72
CA LEU A 156 4.17 -10.49 -0.17
C LEU A 156 4.55 -9.01 -0.22
N THR A 157 4.80 -8.37 0.92
CA THR A 157 5.20 -6.94 0.94
C THR A 157 6.59 -6.75 0.36
N LEU A 158 7.52 -7.65 0.71
CA LEU A 158 8.88 -7.66 0.14
C LEU A 158 8.86 -7.74 -1.38
N ILE A 159 8.06 -8.64 -1.95
CA ILE A 159 7.98 -8.78 -3.41
C ILE A 159 7.29 -7.56 -4.04
N ILE A 160 6.15 -7.11 -3.51
CA ILE A 160 5.41 -5.98 -4.09
C ILE A 160 6.27 -4.71 -4.13
N SER A 161 7.02 -4.42 -3.06
CA SER A 161 7.87 -3.23 -2.98
C SER A 161 9.09 -3.31 -3.92
N THR A 162 9.76 -4.46 -4.00
CA THR A 162 10.96 -4.65 -4.82
C THR A 162 10.63 -4.79 -6.31
N ARG A 163 9.42 -5.27 -6.65
CA ARG A 163 8.89 -5.30 -8.03
C ARG A 163 8.66 -3.91 -8.62
N GLY A 164 8.57 -2.88 -7.78
CA GLY A 164 8.33 -1.50 -8.23
C GLY A 164 6.85 -1.07 -8.16
N SER A 165 6.04 -1.65 -7.28
CA SER A 165 4.66 -1.18 -7.11
C SER A 165 4.59 0.06 -6.21
N SER A 166 3.79 1.06 -6.60
CA SER A 166 3.57 2.27 -5.80
C SER A 166 2.71 2.04 -4.54
N GLU A 167 2.25 0.81 -4.31
CA GLU A 167 1.41 0.47 -3.14
C GLU A 167 2.10 0.79 -1.81
N SER A 168 3.43 0.68 -1.75
CA SER A 168 4.22 1.04 -0.57
C SER A 168 4.05 2.51 -0.16
N ILE A 169 3.86 3.42 -1.14
CA ILE A 169 3.57 4.84 -0.84
C ILE A 169 2.25 4.92 -0.06
N ILE A 170 1.21 4.27 -0.56
CA ILE A 170 -0.14 4.33 0.00
C ILE A 170 -0.15 3.72 1.40
N CYS A 171 0.42 2.52 1.56
CA CYS A 171 0.54 1.87 2.86
C CYS A 171 1.28 2.74 3.88
N SER A 172 2.43 3.32 3.51
CA SER A 172 3.21 4.16 4.41
C SER A 172 2.45 5.42 4.84
N LEU A 173 1.77 6.09 3.91
CA LEU A 173 0.99 7.30 4.19
C LEU A 173 -0.28 6.99 5.02
N VAL A 174 -0.93 5.84 4.81
CA VAL A 174 -2.05 5.40 5.66
C VAL A 174 -1.58 5.18 7.09
N ILE A 175 -0.48 4.45 7.29
CA ILE A 175 0.08 4.24 8.64
C ILE A 175 0.53 5.58 9.24
N LEU A 176 1.03 6.53 8.45
CA LEU A 176 1.32 7.90 8.92
C LEU A 176 0.06 8.63 9.39
N ALA A 177 -1.01 8.61 8.60
CA ALA A 177 -2.27 9.22 8.98
C ALA A 177 -2.81 8.62 10.29
N LEU A 178 -2.78 7.29 10.43
CA LEU A 178 -3.19 6.59 11.64
C LEU A 178 -2.28 6.91 12.84
N TYR A 179 -0.98 7.03 12.63
CA TYR A 179 -0.03 7.42 13.66
C TYR A 179 -0.35 8.83 14.19
N LEU A 180 -0.55 9.81 13.31
CA LEU A 180 -0.91 11.17 13.69
C LEU A 180 -2.31 11.24 14.34
N PHE A 181 -3.23 10.43 13.84
CA PHE A 181 -4.57 10.28 14.42
C PHE A 181 -4.50 9.75 15.85
N SER A 182 -3.65 8.75 16.12
CA SER A 182 -3.42 8.22 17.48
C SER A 182 -2.86 9.27 18.45
N LYS A 183 -2.14 10.28 17.93
CA LYS A 183 -1.63 11.43 18.69
C LYS A 183 -2.64 12.56 18.85
N LYS A 184 -3.89 12.37 18.40
CA LYS A 184 -4.98 13.38 18.39
C LYS A 184 -4.65 14.62 17.54
N GLN A 185 -3.70 14.52 16.60
CA GLN A 185 -3.35 15.60 15.67
C GLN A 185 -4.28 15.55 14.45
N TYR A 186 -5.58 15.77 14.68
CA TYR A 186 -6.63 15.55 13.69
C TYR A 186 -6.48 16.39 12.41
N LEU A 187 -5.92 17.61 12.52
CA LEU A 187 -5.68 18.48 11.37
C LEU A 187 -4.69 17.84 10.39
N ILE A 188 -3.48 17.53 10.86
CA ILE A 188 -2.41 16.95 10.04
C ILE A 188 -2.78 15.54 9.58
N ALA A 189 -3.37 14.74 10.48
CA ALA A 189 -3.85 13.41 10.14
C ALA A 189 -4.86 13.45 8.99
N GLY A 190 -5.81 14.39 9.02
CA GLY A 190 -6.78 14.54 7.95
C GLY A 190 -6.16 15.04 6.66
N LEU A 191 -5.22 16.00 6.68
CA LEU A 191 -4.49 16.44 5.47
C LEU A 191 -3.76 15.27 4.79
N VAL A 192 -2.99 14.49 5.57
CA VAL A 192 -2.26 13.31 5.05
C VAL A 192 -3.25 12.27 4.52
N TYR A 193 -4.34 12.00 5.23
CA TYR A 193 -5.34 11.04 4.80
C TYR A 193 -6.09 11.47 3.52
N GLY A 194 -6.39 12.76 3.37
CA GLY A 194 -6.94 13.31 2.12
C GLY A 194 -5.99 13.16 0.95
N PHE A 195 -4.70 13.38 1.19
CA PHE A 195 -3.65 13.18 0.20
C PHE A 195 -3.51 11.70 -0.21
N VAL A 196 -3.68 10.77 0.73
CA VAL A 196 -3.77 9.33 0.41
C VAL A 196 -4.92 9.04 -0.54
N ILE A 197 -6.11 9.60 -0.27
CA ILE A 197 -7.30 9.40 -1.12
C ILE A 197 -7.05 9.97 -2.53
N HIS A 198 -6.34 11.09 -2.64
CA HIS A 198 -5.92 11.63 -3.93
C HIS A 198 -4.99 10.69 -4.70
N PHE A 199 -4.05 10.01 -4.01
CA PHE A 199 -3.17 9.03 -4.63
C PHE A 199 -3.91 7.79 -5.13
N LYS A 200 -4.88 7.29 -4.35
CA LYS A 200 -5.71 6.14 -4.73
C LYS A 200 -7.03 6.25 -3.98
N ILE A 201 -8.15 6.01 -4.66
CA ILE A 201 -9.49 6.25 -4.08
C ILE A 201 -9.85 5.27 -2.95
N TYR A 202 -9.35 4.03 -2.98
CA TYR A 202 -9.80 2.95 -2.08
C TYR A 202 -9.80 3.28 -0.58
N PRO A 203 -8.81 4.00 -0.02
CA PRO A 203 -8.80 4.32 1.41
C PRO A 203 -10.00 5.14 1.87
N VAL A 204 -10.78 5.78 0.99
CA VAL A 204 -12.00 6.52 1.32
C VAL A 204 -13.01 5.69 2.11
N ILE A 205 -13.04 4.37 1.90
CA ILE A 205 -13.96 3.46 2.60
C ILE A 205 -13.74 3.44 4.12
N TYR A 206 -12.54 3.83 4.59
CA TYR A 206 -12.20 3.87 6.01
C TYR A 206 -12.56 5.21 6.67
N ALA A 207 -12.98 6.23 5.90
CA ALA A 207 -13.29 7.55 6.43
C ALA A 207 -14.45 7.53 7.45
N PRO A 208 -15.55 6.78 7.24
CA PRO A 208 -16.61 6.65 8.24
C PRO A 208 -16.11 6.03 9.55
N SER A 209 -15.28 4.99 9.46
CA SER A 209 -14.70 4.33 10.63
C SER A 209 -13.82 5.29 11.44
N LEU A 210 -12.96 6.07 10.77
CA LEU A 210 -12.12 7.07 11.42
C LEU A 210 -12.96 8.19 12.04
N TYR A 211 -14.00 8.66 11.36
CA TYR A 211 -14.91 9.68 11.87
C TYR A 211 -15.61 9.23 13.16
N LEU A 212 -16.10 7.99 13.21
CA LEU A 212 -16.82 7.45 14.37
C LEU A 212 -15.91 7.24 15.59
N VAL A 213 -14.64 6.88 15.37
CA VAL A 213 -13.68 6.63 16.46
C VAL A 213 -13.27 7.91 17.20
N ILE A 214 -13.37 9.10 16.57
CA ILE A 214 -12.96 10.38 17.20
C ILE A 214 -13.74 10.66 18.49
N SER A 215 -15.01 10.24 18.60
CA SER A 215 -15.82 10.48 19.79
C SER A 215 -16.37 9.17 20.35
N ASN A 216 -16.13 8.94 21.63
CA ASN A 216 -16.56 7.73 22.32
C ASN A 216 -17.97 7.87 22.92
N LYS A 217 -18.92 8.43 22.16
CA LYS A 217 -20.33 8.52 22.59
C LYS A 217 -21.03 7.21 22.21
N LYS A 218 -21.63 6.52 23.19
CA LYS A 218 -22.19 5.16 23.01
C LYS A 218 -23.48 5.08 22.16
N HIS A 219 -23.96 6.18 21.55
CA HIS A 219 -25.29 6.27 20.91
C HIS A 219 -25.27 7.06 19.58
N TRP A 220 -26.41 7.14 18.89
CA TRP A 220 -26.66 7.97 17.68
C TRP A 220 -26.12 9.41 17.76
N ARG A 221 -25.99 9.95 18.98
CA ARG A 221 -25.29 11.22 19.26
C ARG A 221 -23.81 11.23 18.83
N ASN A 222 -23.22 10.08 18.51
CA ASN A 222 -21.89 9.97 17.91
C ASN A 222 -21.89 10.26 16.41
N LEU A 223 -23.04 10.36 15.76
CA LEU A 223 -23.10 10.84 14.37
C LEU A 223 -22.96 12.37 14.31
N LEU A 224 -23.33 13.05 15.40
CA LEU A 224 -23.27 14.51 15.47
C LEU A 224 -21.83 15.03 15.31
N PRO A 225 -21.64 16.12 14.55
CA PRO A 225 -20.34 16.72 14.34
C PRO A 225 -19.82 17.32 15.63
N THR A 226 -18.59 16.95 16.00
CA THR A 226 -17.81 17.63 17.05
C THR A 226 -16.74 18.49 16.40
N LYS A 227 -16.17 19.46 17.13
CA LYS A 227 -15.07 20.30 16.61
C LYS A 227 -13.94 19.45 16.02
N SER A 228 -13.49 18.40 16.72
CA SER A 228 -12.43 17.50 16.24
C SER A 228 -12.82 16.72 14.98
N LYS A 229 -14.07 16.29 14.88
CA LYS A 229 -14.59 15.61 13.69
C LYS A 229 -14.66 16.53 12.48
N LEU A 230 -15.13 17.76 12.68
CA LEU A 230 -15.15 18.77 11.63
C LEU A 230 -13.73 19.13 11.18
N VAL A 231 -12.79 19.32 12.13
CA VAL A 231 -11.39 19.57 11.80
C VAL A 231 -10.81 18.44 10.95
N PHE A 232 -10.99 17.18 11.35
CA PHE A 232 -10.52 16.03 10.56
C PHE A 232 -11.17 15.98 9.18
N PHE A 233 -12.50 16.14 9.10
CA PHE A 233 -13.22 16.05 7.83
C PHE A 233 -12.84 17.18 6.87
N ILE A 234 -12.80 18.42 7.36
CA ILE A 234 -12.40 19.58 6.56
C ILE A 234 -10.94 19.44 6.11
N SER A 235 -10.03 19.02 7.00
CA SER A 235 -8.64 18.83 6.61
C SER A 235 -8.45 17.67 5.63
N THR A 236 -9.23 16.59 5.72
CA THR A 236 -9.28 15.53 4.69
C THR A 236 -9.80 16.05 3.35
N ALA A 237 -10.88 16.84 3.35
CA ALA A 237 -11.38 17.45 2.12
C ALA A 237 -10.31 18.38 1.49
N VAL A 238 -9.63 19.19 2.29
CA VAL A 238 -8.54 20.07 1.83
C VAL A 238 -7.37 19.26 1.27
N GLY A 239 -6.91 18.24 2.00
CA GLY A 239 -5.82 17.36 1.57
C GLY A 239 -6.12 16.57 0.30
N PHE A 240 -7.39 16.34 0.01
CA PHE A 240 -7.85 15.70 -1.22
C PHE A 240 -8.05 16.71 -2.37
N LEU A 241 -8.77 17.80 -2.13
CA LEU A 241 -9.19 18.75 -3.16
C LEU A 241 -8.01 19.55 -3.71
N ILE A 242 -7.11 20.04 -2.86
CA ILE A 242 -5.96 20.85 -3.32
C ILE A 242 -5.12 20.11 -4.37
N PRO A 243 -4.57 18.90 -4.11
CA PRO A 243 -3.74 18.20 -5.10
C PRO A 243 -4.54 17.72 -6.31
N THR A 244 -5.84 17.44 -6.15
CA THR A 244 -6.73 17.06 -7.26
C THR A 244 -6.99 18.26 -8.18
N LEU A 245 -7.30 19.43 -7.62
CA LEU A 245 -7.49 20.67 -8.36
C LEU A 245 -6.19 21.13 -9.02
N LEU A 246 -5.04 20.96 -8.36
CA LEU A 246 -3.74 21.24 -8.96
C LEU A 246 -3.46 20.32 -10.15
N SER A 247 -3.70 19.02 -10.00
CA SER A 247 -3.57 18.05 -11.10
C SER A 247 -4.51 18.37 -12.26
N PHE A 248 -5.75 18.77 -11.95
CA PHE A 248 -6.73 19.22 -12.95
C PHE A 248 -6.30 20.52 -13.64
N TYR A 249 -5.74 21.48 -12.91
CA TYR A 249 -5.24 22.72 -13.50
C TYR A 249 -4.08 22.46 -14.48
N LEU A 250 -3.20 21.50 -14.17
CA LEU A 250 -2.05 21.18 -15.01
C LEU A 250 -2.41 20.35 -16.25
N TYR A 251 -3.34 19.41 -16.15
CA TYR A 251 -3.60 18.41 -17.20
C TYR A 251 -5.04 18.38 -17.72
N GLY A 252 -5.91 19.23 -17.17
CA GLY A 252 -7.28 19.38 -17.61
C GLY A 252 -8.13 18.12 -17.43
N GLN A 253 -9.07 17.95 -18.36
CA GLN A 253 -10.08 16.89 -18.32
C GLN A 253 -9.48 15.48 -18.45
N ILE A 254 -8.37 15.32 -19.18
CA ILE A 254 -7.70 14.04 -19.40
C ILE A 254 -7.33 13.37 -18.06
N TYR A 255 -6.89 14.15 -17.07
CA TYR A 255 -6.61 13.64 -15.73
C TYR A 255 -7.85 13.04 -15.07
N ILE A 256 -9.00 13.70 -15.16
CA ILE A 256 -10.24 13.21 -14.56
C ILE A 256 -10.70 11.94 -15.25
N ASP A 257 -10.63 11.92 -16.57
CA ASP A 257 -11.07 10.78 -17.37
C ASP A 257 -10.21 9.53 -17.10
N GLU A 258 -8.88 9.67 -17.12
CA GLU A 258 -7.96 8.53 -16.95
C GLU A 258 -7.75 8.11 -15.49
N ALA A 259 -7.53 9.05 -14.57
CA ALA A 259 -7.20 8.71 -13.18
C ALA A 259 -8.45 8.37 -12.34
N TRP A 260 -9.58 9.03 -12.59
CA TRP A 260 -10.79 8.91 -11.76
C TRP A 260 -11.91 8.12 -12.43
N LEU A 261 -12.28 8.48 -13.66
CA LEU A 261 -13.48 7.95 -14.31
C LEU A 261 -13.25 6.65 -15.07
N TYR A 262 -12.02 6.34 -15.47
CA TYR A 262 -11.68 5.13 -16.22
C TYR A 262 -12.24 3.86 -15.57
N HIS A 263 -12.11 3.74 -14.25
CA HIS A 263 -12.63 2.59 -13.50
C HIS A 263 -14.16 2.49 -13.57
N PHE A 264 -14.87 3.62 -13.56
CA PHE A 264 -16.31 3.67 -13.72
C PHE A 264 -16.74 3.33 -15.14
N TYR A 265 -16.05 3.84 -16.16
CA TYR A 265 -16.34 3.52 -17.56
C TYR A 265 -16.10 2.05 -17.87
N LYS A 266 -15.00 1.47 -17.36
CA LYS A 266 -14.72 0.04 -17.50
C LYS A 266 -15.73 -0.83 -16.75
N LEU A 267 -16.14 -0.43 -15.55
CA LEU A 267 -17.20 -1.13 -14.82
C LEU A 267 -18.51 -1.08 -15.60
N LYS A 268 -18.89 0.09 -16.12
CA LYS A 268 -20.09 0.26 -16.93
C LYS A 268 -20.04 -0.57 -18.21
N SER A 269 -18.92 -0.61 -18.93
CA SER A 269 -18.79 -1.41 -20.14
C SER A 269 -18.95 -2.90 -19.85
N VAL A 270 -18.29 -3.41 -18.80
CA VAL A 270 -18.41 -4.80 -18.35
C VAL A 270 -19.83 -5.14 -17.89
N LEU A 271 -20.49 -4.24 -17.15
CA LEU A 271 -21.88 -4.43 -16.71
C LEU A 271 -22.88 -4.32 -17.88
N SER A 272 -22.57 -3.53 -18.91
CA SER A 272 -23.41 -3.42 -20.11
C SER A 272 -23.26 -4.60 -21.06
N SER A 273 -22.07 -5.23 -21.09
CA SER A 273 -21.82 -6.44 -21.87
C SER A 273 -22.28 -7.72 -21.18
N ASN A 274 -22.36 -7.71 -19.84
CA ASN A 274 -22.83 -8.82 -19.04
C ASN A 274 -24.21 -8.51 -18.43
N SER A 275 -25.26 -8.92 -19.13
CA SER A 275 -26.61 -9.01 -18.55
C SER A 275 -26.56 -9.83 -17.26
N PHE A 276 -26.77 -9.17 -16.11
CA PHE A 276 -26.96 -9.73 -14.76
C PHE A 276 -25.80 -10.54 -14.15
N SER A 277 -24.93 -9.88 -13.38
CA SER A 277 -24.60 -10.30 -11.99
C SER A 277 -23.58 -9.37 -11.32
N VAL A 278 -24.01 -8.69 -10.26
CA VAL A 278 -23.22 -7.74 -9.45
C VAL A 278 -22.27 -8.44 -8.45
N CYS A 279 -22.17 -9.77 -8.47
CA CYS A 279 -21.39 -10.55 -7.51
C CYS A 279 -20.33 -11.46 -8.14
N PHE A 280 -19.53 -11.01 -9.12
CA PHE A 280 -18.45 -11.82 -9.69
C PHE A 280 -17.21 -10.97 -10.04
N CYS A 281 -16.40 -10.63 -9.02
CA CYS A 281 -15.16 -9.85 -9.17
C CYS A 281 -13.82 -10.57 -8.82
N PRO A 282 -13.72 -11.90 -8.60
CA PRO A 282 -12.41 -12.57 -8.62
C PRO A 282 -12.11 -13.33 -9.93
N THR A 283 -13.11 -13.65 -10.75
CA THR A 283 -13.00 -14.68 -11.80
C THR A 283 -12.48 -14.17 -13.14
N ILE A 284 -12.41 -12.85 -13.34
CA ILE A 284 -11.91 -12.25 -14.59
C ILE A 284 -10.38 -12.39 -14.73
N CYS A 285 -9.64 -12.68 -13.64
CA CYS A 285 -8.22 -13.06 -13.74
C CYS A 285 -8.00 -14.50 -14.25
N VAL A 286 -9.04 -15.34 -14.33
CA VAL A 286 -8.92 -16.72 -14.82
C VAL A 286 -9.16 -16.79 -16.34
N ASP A 287 -9.98 -15.90 -16.89
CA ASP A 287 -10.42 -15.97 -18.29
C ASP A 287 -9.33 -15.54 -19.30
N THR A 288 -8.40 -14.66 -18.90
CA THR A 288 -7.22 -14.33 -19.73
C THR A 288 -6.24 -15.49 -19.86
N ARG A 289 -6.30 -16.51 -18.98
CA ARG A 289 -5.46 -17.72 -19.11
C ARG A 289 -6.06 -18.76 -20.06
N GLN A 290 -7.39 -18.81 -20.22
CA GLN A 290 -8.03 -19.75 -21.15
C GLN A 290 -7.92 -19.33 -22.61
N ARG A 291 -7.95 -18.02 -22.92
CA ARG A 291 -7.75 -17.55 -24.29
C ARG A 291 -6.34 -17.77 -24.84
N PHE A 292 -5.31 -17.86 -23.99
CA PHE A 292 -3.94 -18.13 -24.44
C PHE A 292 -3.72 -19.62 -24.81
N LEU A 293 -4.50 -20.54 -24.21
CA LEU A 293 -4.40 -21.98 -24.49
C LEU A 293 -5.14 -22.43 -25.76
N LEU A 294 -6.03 -21.59 -26.30
CA LEU A 294 -6.74 -21.85 -27.57
C LEU A 294 -6.00 -21.31 -28.81
N LEU A 295 -4.94 -20.52 -28.63
CA LEU A 295 -4.09 -20.01 -29.71
C LEU A 295 -2.80 -20.84 -29.92
N VAL A 296 -2.62 -21.91 -29.14
CA VAL A 296 -1.48 -22.86 -29.27
C VAL A 296 -1.99 -24.28 -29.56
N ARG A 297 -3.09 -24.40 -30.31
CA ARG A 297 -3.51 -25.65 -30.95
C ARG A 297 -3.75 -25.42 -32.43
#